data_AF-J9YWV2-F1
#
_entry.id   AF-J9YWV2-F1
#
_cell.length_a   1.000
_cell.length_b   1.000
_cell.length_c   1.000
_cell.angle_alpha   90.00
_cell.angle_beta   90.00
_cell.angle_gamma   90.00
#
_symmetry.space_group_name_H-M   'P 1'
#
loop_
_entity.id
_entity.type
_entity.pdbx_description
1 polymer ?
#
loop_
_entity_poly.entity_id
_entity_poly.type
_entity_poly.pdbx_seq_one_letter_code
_entity_poly.pdbx_strand_id
1 'polypeptide(L)'
;MLKKKSDRLITSETNKNDILKILGPPSTKSKFDSDIYIYIERKLTTDKLIRFGKQYYLINDVVVLEIDEKGILKKKTYYDLNNMNEIKLTKAETSLEYTKQGFVYDFLSSMRQKVNDPLGKRKRD
;
A
#
# COMPACT_ATOMS: atom_id res chain seq x y z
N MET A 1 1.77 -2.20 13.17
CA MET A 1 0.46 -2.64 13.74
C MET A 1 -0.45 -3.19 12.66
N LEU A 2 -0.44 -2.58 11.47
CA LEU A 2 -1.20 -2.92 10.28
C LEU A 2 -1.02 -4.38 9.85
N LYS A 3 0.22 -4.86 9.74
CA LYS A 3 0.51 -6.27 9.37
C LYS A 3 -0.27 -7.26 10.26
N LYS A 4 -0.16 -7.11 11.59
CA LYS A 4 -0.87 -7.96 12.56
C LYS A 4 -2.39 -7.88 12.40
N LYS A 5 -2.95 -6.71 12.08
CA LYS A 5 -4.39 -6.58 11.84
C LYS A 5 -4.80 -7.21 10.50
N SER A 6 -3.99 -7.05 9.45
CA SER A 6 -4.26 -7.64 8.13
C SER A 6 -4.13 -9.15 8.13
N ASP A 7 -3.31 -9.73 9.02
CA ASP A 7 -3.18 -11.18 9.19
C ASP A 7 -4.50 -11.82 9.66
N ARG A 8 -5.40 -11.05 10.29
CA ARG A 8 -6.74 -11.50 10.69
C ARG A 8 -7.74 -11.61 9.53
N LEU A 9 -7.41 -11.07 8.36
CA LEU A 9 -8.29 -11.11 7.19
C LEU A 9 -8.06 -12.41 6.42
N ILE A 10 -9.13 -13.17 6.19
CA ILE A 10 -9.15 -14.43 5.46
C ILE A 10 -9.75 -14.20 4.08
N THR A 11 -9.01 -14.57 3.03
CA THR A 11 -9.46 -14.49 1.63
C THR A 11 -10.67 -15.40 1.43
N SER A 12 -11.61 -14.96 0.59
CA SER A 12 -12.88 -15.62 0.29
C SER A 12 -13.89 -15.72 1.44
N GLU A 13 -13.55 -15.28 2.65
CA GLU A 13 -14.45 -15.28 3.81
C GLU A 13 -14.73 -13.87 4.33
N THR A 14 -13.71 -13.02 4.43
CA THR A 14 -13.87 -11.71 5.07
C THR A 14 -14.60 -10.75 4.13
N ASN A 15 -15.73 -10.20 4.58
CA ASN A 15 -16.48 -9.20 3.82
C ASN A 15 -15.95 -7.77 4.08
N LYS A 16 -16.37 -6.82 3.23
CA LYS A 16 -15.98 -5.41 3.32
C LYS A 16 -16.27 -4.75 4.66
N ASN A 17 -17.36 -5.10 5.33
CA ASN A 17 -17.73 -4.50 6.60
C ASN A 17 -16.78 -4.96 7.72
N ASP A 18 -16.38 -6.23 7.69
CA ASP A 18 -15.43 -6.78 8.65
C ASP A 18 -14.01 -6.27 8.41
N ILE A 19 -13.61 -6.07 7.14
CA ILE A 19 -12.38 -5.33 6.80
C ILE A 19 -12.39 -3.95 7.47
N LEU A 20 -13.49 -3.19 7.32
CA LEU A 20 -13.61 -1.86 7.91
C LEU A 20 -13.61 -1.89 9.45
N LYS A 21 -14.22 -2.90 10.08
CA LYS A 21 -14.15 -3.07 11.55
C LYS A 21 -12.74 -3.38 12.04
N ILE A 22 -11.98 -4.19 11.30
CA ILE A 22 -10.64 -4.65 11.71
C ILE A 22 -9.58 -3.60 11.42
N LEU A 23 -9.60 -3.03 10.22
CA LEU A 23 -8.56 -2.11 9.72
C LEU A 23 -8.95 -0.63 9.82
N GLY A 24 -10.24 -0.32 9.93
CA GLY A 24 -10.75 1.05 9.81
C GLY A 24 -10.98 1.46 8.35
N PRO A 25 -11.22 2.76 8.11
CA PRO A 25 -11.34 3.28 6.75
C PRO A 25 -9.99 3.16 6.00
N PRO A 26 -10.00 2.79 4.71
CA PRO A 26 -8.76 2.73 3.92
C PRO A 26 -8.22 4.13 3.64
N SER A 27 -6.91 4.22 3.46
CA SER A 27 -6.20 5.45 3.10
C SER A 27 -6.51 5.89 1.67
N THR A 28 -6.77 4.94 0.78
CA THR A 28 -7.15 5.21 -0.61
C THR A 28 -8.10 4.12 -1.09
N LYS A 29 -9.10 4.52 -1.89
CA LYS A 29 -10.02 3.62 -2.58
C LYS A 29 -9.95 3.89 -4.08
N SER A 30 -9.85 2.85 -4.89
CA SER A 30 -10.13 2.95 -6.32
C SER A 30 -11.51 2.38 -6.64
N LYS A 31 -12.25 3.05 -7.53
CA LYS A 31 -13.56 2.62 -8.05
C LYS A 31 -13.40 1.99 -9.44
N PHE A 32 -12.76 0.83 -9.53
CA PHE A 32 -12.87 -0.03 -10.71
C PHE A 32 -14.01 -1.03 -10.49
N ASP A 33 -14.37 -1.89 -11.47
CA ASP A 33 -15.41 -2.94 -11.30
C ASP A 33 -15.15 -3.85 -10.07
N SER A 34 -13.92 -3.91 -9.55
CA SER A 34 -13.62 -4.40 -8.20
C SER A 34 -13.04 -3.28 -7.33
N ASP A 35 -13.51 -3.17 -6.10
CA ASP A 35 -13.03 -2.20 -5.11
C ASP A 35 -11.60 -2.56 -4.67
N ILE A 36 -10.63 -1.66 -4.91
CA ILE A 36 -9.27 -1.79 -4.37
C ILE A 36 -9.16 -0.90 -3.14
N TYR A 37 -8.90 -1.50 -1.98
CA TYR A 37 -8.66 -0.79 -0.73
C TYR A 37 -7.18 -0.81 -0.40
N ILE A 38 -6.61 0.38 -0.20
CA ILE A 38 -5.21 0.53 0.19
C ILE A 38 -5.13 1.10 1.59
N TYR A 39 -4.39 0.40 2.44
CA TYR A 39 -4.06 0.81 3.80
C TYR A 39 -2.57 1.07 3.92
N ILE A 40 -2.23 2.11 4.67
CA ILE A 40 -0.85 2.56 4.84
C ILE A 40 -0.55 2.73 6.33
N GLU A 41 0.59 2.25 6.79
CA GLU A 41 1.17 2.60 8.08
C GLU A 41 2.59 3.10 7.86
N ARG A 42 2.86 4.35 8.26
CA ARG A 42 4.18 4.97 8.16
C ARG A 42 4.66 5.44 9.52
N LYS A 43 5.95 5.26 9.77
CA LYS A 43 6.64 5.84 10.92
C LYS A 43 7.92 6.52 10.45
N LEU A 44 7.98 7.83 10.63
CA LEU A 44 9.21 8.61 10.43
C LEU A 44 10.04 8.58 11.70
N THR A 45 11.36 8.58 11.52
CA THR A 45 12.32 8.76 12.59
C THR A 45 13.43 9.70 12.12
N THR A 46 14.15 10.25 13.09
CA THR A 46 15.23 11.21 12.86
C THR A 46 16.50 10.60 13.43
N ASP A 47 17.57 10.61 12.63
CA ASP A 47 18.88 10.14 13.10
C ASP A 47 19.44 11.10 14.17
N LYS A 48 20.48 10.66 14.88
CA LYS A 48 21.17 11.47 15.89
C LYS A 48 21.77 12.73 15.25
N LEU A 49 21.97 13.78 16.05
CA LEU A 49 22.59 15.04 15.59
C LEU A 49 24.00 14.84 15.02
N ILE A 50 24.80 13.94 15.62
CA ILE A 50 26.10 13.49 15.09
C ILE A 50 26.04 12.87 13.69
N ARG A 51 24.85 12.43 13.25
CA ARG A 51 24.58 11.92 11.89
C ARG A 51 23.72 12.89 11.07
N PHE A 52 23.84 14.18 11.39
CA PHE A 52 23.16 15.29 10.72
C PHE A 52 21.63 15.26 10.78
N GLY A 53 21.04 14.55 11.76
CA GLY A 53 19.59 14.63 12.00
C GLY A 53 18.73 14.23 10.80
N LYS A 54 19.23 13.35 9.92
CA LYS A 54 18.51 12.97 8.71
C LYS A 54 17.21 12.23 9.07
N GLN A 55 16.12 12.62 8.42
CA GLN A 55 14.83 11.94 8.57
C GLN A 55 14.73 10.78 7.58
N TYR A 56 14.20 9.66 8.04
CA TYR A 56 13.91 8.49 7.20
C TYR A 56 12.68 7.73 7.71
N TYR A 57 12.08 6.92 6.84
CA TYR A 57 10.99 6.04 7.23
C TYR A 57 11.55 4.79 7.92
N LEU A 58 11.17 4.59 9.18
CA LEU A 58 11.43 3.36 9.94
C LEU A 58 10.45 2.25 9.55
N ILE A 59 9.21 2.64 9.24
CA ILE A 59 8.14 1.73 8.80
C ILE A 59 7.46 2.38 7.60
N ASN A 60 7.21 1.60 6.55
CA ASN A 60 6.33 1.97 5.46
C ASN A 60 5.63 0.69 4.96
N ASP A 61 4.56 0.36 5.65
CA ASP A 61 3.76 -0.84 5.39
C ASP A 61 2.56 -0.45 4.54
N VAL A 62 2.30 -1.23 3.48
CA VAL A 62 1.15 -1.06 2.60
C VAL A 62 0.40 -2.38 2.50
N VAL A 63 -0.90 -2.37 2.76
CA VAL A 63 -1.79 -3.52 2.50
C VAL A 63 -2.74 -3.16 1.38
N VAL A 64 -2.72 -3.94 0.31
CA VAL A 64 -3.63 -3.83 -0.83
C VAL A 64 -4.64 -4.98 -0.74
N LEU A 65 -5.92 -4.63 -0.68
CA LEU A 65 -7.02 -5.57 -0.67
C LEU A 65 -7.82 -5.42 -1.97
N GLU A 66 -7.98 -6.52 -2.70
CA GLU A 66 -8.91 -6.62 -3.83
C GLU A 66 -10.21 -7.21 -3.30
N ILE A 67 -11.29 -6.45 -3.40
CA ILE A 67 -12.64 -6.85 -2.98
C ILE A 67 -13.45 -7.09 -4.25
N ASP A 68 -14.10 -8.24 -4.36
CA ASP A 68 -14.95 -8.55 -5.50
C ASP A 68 -16.25 -7.72 -5.50
N GLU A 69 -17.03 -7.81 -6.57
CA GLU A 69 -18.31 -7.11 -6.72
C GLU A 69 -19.34 -7.49 -5.64
N LYS A 70 -19.19 -8.66 -5.01
CA LYS A 70 -20.05 -9.13 -3.91
C LYS A 70 -19.62 -8.56 -2.57
N GLY A 71 -18.50 -7.84 -2.51
CA GLY A 71 -17.96 -7.27 -1.28
C GLY A 71 -17.12 -8.25 -0.46
N ILE A 72 -16.62 -9.32 -1.05
CA ILE A 72 -15.79 -10.35 -0.41
C ILE A 72 -14.31 -10.12 -0.75
N LEU A 73 -13.43 -10.30 0.23
CA LEU A 73 -11.98 -10.20 0.05
C LEU A 73 -11.49 -11.28 -0.91
N LYS A 74 -11.08 -10.89 -2.12
CA LYS A 74 -10.57 -11.80 -3.14
C LYS A 74 -9.05 -12.01 -3.02
N LYS A 75 -8.30 -10.92 -2.83
CA LYS A 75 -6.83 -10.97 -2.74
C LYS A 75 -6.31 -9.99 -1.70
N LYS A 76 -5.26 -10.40 -0.99
CA LYS A 76 -4.54 -9.59 -0.01
C LYS A 76 -3.06 -9.61 -0.33
N THR A 77 -2.47 -8.44 -0.53
CA THR A 77 -1.03 -8.28 -0.76
C THR A 77 -0.46 -7.29 0.25
N TYR A 78 0.69 -7.63 0.83
CA TYR A 78 1.40 -6.77 1.78
C TYR A 78 2.74 -6.34 1.18
N TYR A 79 3.05 -5.06 1.33
CA TYR A 79 4.33 -4.48 0.95
C TYR A 79 4.97 -3.76 2.14
N ASP A 80 6.29 -3.81 2.22
CA ASP A 80 7.14 -3.11 3.18
C ASP A 80 8.27 -2.37 2.45
N LEU A 81 9.17 -1.74 3.21
CA LEU A 81 10.32 -1.00 2.67
C LEU A 81 11.26 -1.86 1.79
N ASN A 82 11.28 -3.18 1.98
CA ASN A 82 12.18 -4.09 1.29
C ASN A 82 11.56 -4.57 -0.03
N ASN A 83 10.30 -5.00 0.00
CA ASN A 83 9.66 -5.67 -1.12
C ASN A 83 8.86 -4.72 -2.05
N MET A 84 8.65 -3.47 -1.66
CA MET A 84 7.93 -2.48 -2.48
C MET A 84 8.69 -2.13 -3.77
N ASN A 85 9.96 -2.52 -3.89
CA ASN A 85 10.79 -2.35 -5.08
C ASN A 85 10.59 -3.43 -6.14
N GLU A 86 10.00 -4.58 -5.79
CA GLU A 86 9.96 -5.79 -6.64
C GLU A 86 8.68 -5.94 -7.49
N ILE A 87 7.91 -4.87 -7.66
CA ILE A 87 6.64 -4.94 -8.40
C ILE A 87 6.93 -5.16 -9.89
N LYS A 88 6.84 -6.41 -10.32
CA LYS A 88 6.84 -6.78 -11.74
C LYS A 88 5.42 -6.63 -12.26
N LEU A 89 5.20 -5.67 -13.16
CA LEU A 89 4.01 -5.62 -14.00
C LEU A 89 4.03 -6.88 -14.88
N THR A 90 3.32 -7.91 -14.47
CA THR A 90 3.09 -9.08 -15.31
C THR A 90 2.28 -8.66 -16.54
N LYS A 91 2.53 -9.27 -17.70
CA LYS A 91 1.67 -9.09 -18.88
C LYS A 91 0.29 -9.68 -18.57
N ALA A 92 -0.59 -8.88 -17.98
CA ALA A 92 -1.96 -9.27 -17.71
C ALA A 92 -2.69 -9.55 -19.04
N GLU A 93 -3.49 -10.62 -19.07
CA GLU A 93 -4.22 -11.02 -20.28
C GLU A 93 -5.48 -10.17 -20.50
N THR A 94 -6.01 -9.53 -19.44
CA THR A 94 -7.23 -8.72 -19.51
C THR A 94 -6.96 -7.24 -19.26
N SER A 95 -7.67 -6.36 -19.97
CA SER A 95 -7.56 -4.90 -19.85
C SER A 95 -7.91 -4.38 -18.45
N LEU A 96 -8.91 -5.01 -17.81
CA LEU A 96 -9.33 -4.67 -16.46
C LEU A 96 -8.21 -4.98 -15.45
N GLU A 97 -7.60 -6.15 -15.54
CA GLU A 97 -6.50 -6.53 -14.65
C GLU A 97 -5.26 -5.66 -14.86
N TYR A 98 -4.95 -5.32 -16.12
CA TYR A 98 -3.88 -4.37 -16.45
C TYR A 98 -4.10 -3.01 -15.78
N THR A 99 -5.32 -2.48 -15.82
CA THR A 99 -5.67 -1.19 -15.21
C THR A 99 -5.50 -1.21 -13.69
N LYS A 100 -5.94 -2.29 -13.04
CA LYS A 100 -5.77 -2.50 -11.59
C LYS A 100 -4.30 -2.59 -11.19
N GLN A 101 -3.51 -3.37 -11.94
CA GLN A 101 -2.07 -3.50 -11.70
C GLN A 101 -1.35 -2.16 -11.92
N GLY A 102 -1.73 -1.41 -12.95
CA GLY A 102 -1.22 -0.06 -13.22
C GLY A 102 -1.49 0.90 -12.05
N PHE A 103 -2.72 0.94 -11.53
CA PHE A 103 -3.05 1.77 -10.37
C PHE A 103 -2.22 1.42 -9.13
N VAL A 104 -2.07 0.13 -8.81
CA VAL A 104 -1.26 -0.33 -7.67
C VAL A 104 0.21 0.03 -7.89
N TYR A 105 0.72 -0.16 -9.11
CA TYR A 105 2.09 0.18 -9.48
C TYR A 105 2.36 1.69 -9.34
N ASP A 106 1.49 2.54 -9.86
CA ASP A 106 1.61 3.99 -9.79
C ASP A 106 1.55 4.48 -8.33
N PHE A 107 0.62 3.90 -7.56
CA PHE A 107 0.51 4.18 -6.14
C PHE A 107 1.80 3.85 -5.39
N LEU A 108 2.32 2.62 -5.54
CA LEU A 108 3.54 2.18 -4.85
C LEU A 108 4.79 2.93 -5.36
N SER A 109 4.82 3.31 -6.63
CA SER A 109 5.87 4.17 -7.19
C SER A 109 5.88 5.56 -6.53
N SER A 110 4.70 6.15 -6.33
CA SER A 110 4.57 7.43 -5.61
C SER A 110 5.01 7.32 -4.14
N MET A 111 4.77 6.16 -3.51
CA MET A 111 5.21 5.86 -2.15
C MET A 111 6.73 5.77 -2.06
N ARG A 112 7.36 5.07 -3.00
CA ARG A 112 8.81 4.92 -3.09
C ARG A 112 9.50 6.27 -3.29
N GLN A 113 8.93 7.13 -4.14
CA GLN A 113 9.45 8.49 -4.32
C GLN A 113 9.46 9.27 -2.99
N LYS A 114 8.39 9.16 -2.20
CA LYS A 114 8.31 9.79 -0.87
C LYS A 114 9.27 9.18 0.13
N VAL A 115 9.57 7.88 0.05
CA VAL A 115 10.59 7.25 0.91
C VAL A 115 11.99 7.75 0.59
N ASN A 116 12.31 7.87 -0.70
CA ASN A 116 13.62 8.29 -1.17
C ASN A 116 13.88 9.78 -0.96
N ASP A 117 12.84 10.61 -1.00
CA ASP A 117 12.88 12.03 -0.65
C ASP A 117 11.81 12.36 0.40
N PRO A 118 12.07 12.05 1.69
CA PRO A 118 11.10 12.23 2.77
C PRO A 118 10.82 13.71 3.07
N LEU A 119 11.72 14.62 2.69
CA LEU A 119 11.58 16.06 2.88
C LEU A 119 10.89 16.74 1.70
N GLY A 120 10.82 16.08 0.54
CA GLY A 120 10.18 16.59 -0.68
C GLY A 120 10.81 17.86 -1.23
N LYS A 121 12.00 18.23 -0.73
CA LYS A 121 12.72 19.44 -1.15
C LYS A 121 13.60 19.04 -2.31
N ARG A 122 13.05 19.08 -3.53
CA ARG A 122 13.88 19.13 -4.74
C ARG A 122 14.93 20.23 -4.53
N LYS A 123 16.22 19.90 -4.68
CA LYS A 123 17.22 20.92 -4.96
C LYS A 123 16.70 21.70 -6.17
N ARG A 124 16.37 22.97 -5.95
CA ARG A 124 16.26 23.93 -7.05
C ARG A 124 17.71 24.28 -7.33
N ASP A 125 18.26 23.68 -8.38
CA ASP A 125 19.51 24.14 -8.98
C ASP A 125 19.23 25.44 -9.76
#